data_AF-C5CDN7-F1
#
_entry.id   AF-C5CDN7-F1
#
_cell.length_a   1.000
_cell.length_b   1.000
_cell.length_c   1.000
_cell.angle_alpha   90.00
_cell.angle_beta   90.00
_cell.angle_gamma   90.00
#
_symmetry.space_group_name_H-M   'P 1'
#
loop_
_entity.id
_entity.type
_entity.pdbx_description
1 polymer ?
#
loop_
_entity_poly.entity_id
_entity_poly.type
_entity_poly.pdbx_seq_one_letter_code
_entity_poly.pdbx_strand_id
1 'polypeptide(L)'
;MKSPRNIFLYLLVILELLILIGMVLLHNQMTEIYNKINTPGINNRFEKTSGRGVRIRIESGIRGSEILHDKDILSVLNELYALNLTEIAINGMRITPFSYIRCVGPSLIINGKPTRISPLVIEVIGDYEYISSGLSLLQDYFEKRGIIFEILSLEEVEIPGV
;
A
#
# COMPACT_ATOMS: atom_id res chain seq x y z
N MET A 1 -49.43 -0.34 51.22
CA MET A 1 -48.59 0.74 50.63
C MET A 1 -47.13 0.29 50.67
N LYS A 2 -46.49 0.03 49.52
CA LYS A 2 -45.05 -0.30 49.50
C LYS A 2 -44.26 0.95 49.92
N SER A 3 -43.33 0.77 50.86
CA SER A 3 -42.45 1.82 51.37
C SER A 3 -41.67 2.50 50.22
N PRO A 4 -41.54 3.84 50.21
CA PRO A 4 -40.80 4.59 49.18
C PRO A 4 -39.33 4.14 49.04
N ARG A 5 -38.76 3.51 50.09
CA ARG A 5 -37.42 2.91 50.07
C ARG A 5 -37.28 1.77 49.05
N ASN A 6 -38.35 1.02 48.78
CA ASN A 6 -38.32 -0.11 47.84
C ASN A 6 -38.27 0.37 46.39
N ILE A 7 -38.97 1.46 46.06
CA ILE A 7 -39.02 2.01 44.68
C ILE A 7 -37.66 2.54 44.25
N PHE A 8 -36.93 3.21 45.16
CA PHE A 8 -35.57 3.69 44.90
C PHE A 8 -34.60 2.53 44.62
N LEU A 9 -34.71 1.44 45.39
CA LEU A 9 -33.88 0.25 45.21
C LEU A 9 -34.14 -0.42 43.85
N TYR A 10 -35.41 -0.51 43.42
CA TYR A 10 -35.75 -1.02 42.10
C TYR A 10 -35.18 -0.16 40.97
N LEU A 11 -35.24 1.17 41.10
CA LEU A 11 -34.73 2.09 40.09
C LEU A 11 -33.20 1.99 39.96
N LEU A 12 -32.49 1.83 41.08
CA LEU A 12 -31.04 1.64 41.11
C LEU A 12 -30.64 0.34 40.39
N VAL A 13 -31.33 -0.77 40.67
CA VAL A 13 -31.08 -2.07 40.02
C VAL A 13 -31.35 -2.00 38.52
N ILE A 14 -32.40 -1.30 38.10
CA ILE A 14 -32.70 -1.10 36.66
C ILE A 14 -31.60 -0.28 35.98
N LEU A 15 -31.10 0.78 36.64
CA LEU A 15 -30.01 1.60 36.12
C LEU A 15 -28.71 0.79 35.96
N GLU A 16 -28.35 -0.03 36.96
CA GLU A 16 -27.19 -0.92 36.89
C GLU A 16 -27.31 -1.93 35.74
N LEU A 17 -28.50 -2.52 35.53
CA LEU A 17 -28.75 -3.42 34.39
C LEU A 17 -28.61 -2.70 33.04
N LEU A 18 -29.12 -1.47 32.92
CA LEU A 18 -29.01 -0.70 31.67
C LEU A 18 -27.55 -0.35 31.35
N ILE A 19 -26.76 0.02 32.36
CA ILE A 19 -25.32 0.27 32.21
C ILE A 19 -24.61 -1.00 31.75
N LEU A 20 -24.90 -2.14 32.38
CA LEU A 20 -24.28 -3.42 32.03
C LEU A 20 -24.63 -3.85 30.60
N ILE A 21 -25.89 -3.72 30.20
CA ILE A 21 -26.34 -4.01 28.82
C ILE A 21 -25.60 -3.11 27.82
N GLY A 22 -25.48 -1.81 28.12
CA GLY A 22 -24.73 -0.86 27.29
C GLY A 22 -23.25 -1.25 27.14
N MET A 23 -22.60 -1.66 28.23
CA MET A 23 -21.21 -2.12 28.21
C MET A 23 -21.03 -3.39 27.37
N VAL A 24 -21.94 -4.36 27.47
CA VAL A 24 -21.89 -5.59 26.69
C VAL A 24 -22.10 -5.30 25.20
N LEU A 25 -23.05 -4.43 24.85
CA LEU A 25 -23.28 -4.03 23.46
C LEU A 25 -22.06 -3.31 22.87
N LEU A 26 -21.46 -2.40 23.63
CA LEU A 26 -20.26 -1.69 23.21
C LEU A 26 -19.08 -2.65 23.04
N HIS A 27 -18.90 -3.58 23.97
CA HIS A 27 -17.88 -4.62 23.88
C HIS A 27 -18.05 -5.49 22.63
N ASN A 28 -19.28 -5.92 22.32
CA ASN A 28 -19.55 -6.73 21.13
C ASN A 28 -19.26 -5.96 19.84
N GLN A 29 -19.64 -4.68 19.76
CA GLN A 29 -19.30 -3.84 18.60
C GLN A 29 -17.78 -3.66 18.44
N MET A 30 -17.06 -3.42 19.53
CA MET A 30 -15.61 -3.30 19.51
C MET A 30 -14.93 -4.61 19.09
N THR A 31 -15.43 -5.75 19.55
CA THR A 31 -14.92 -7.08 19.18
C THR A 31 -15.16 -7.38 17.70
N GLU A 32 -16.32 -7.02 17.14
CA GLU A 32 -16.56 -7.12 15.69
C GLU A 32 -15.58 -6.27 14.88
N ILE A 33 -15.36 -5.02 15.29
CA ILE A 33 -14.42 -4.12 14.62
C ILE A 33 -13.00 -4.68 14.70
N TYR A 34 -12.57 -5.13 15.89
CA TYR A 34 -11.27 -5.74 16.12
C TYR A 34 -11.03 -6.97 15.24
N ASN A 35 -12.03 -7.85 15.11
CA ASN A 35 -11.91 -9.04 14.28
C ASN A 35 -11.89 -8.70 12.78
N LYS A 36 -12.62 -7.66 12.33
CA LYS A 36 -12.59 -7.17 10.95
C LYS A 36 -11.23 -6.54 10.58
N ILE A 37 -10.60 -5.82 11.51
CA ILE A 37 -9.25 -5.25 11.24
C ILE A 37 -8.17 -6.33 11.29
N ASN A 38 -8.31 -7.33 12.18
CA ASN A 38 -7.38 -8.46 12.28
C ASN A 38 -7.71 -9.61 11.34
N THR A 39 -8.49 -9.35 10.30
CA THR A 39 -8.69 -10.35 9.25
C THR A 39 -7.32 -10.61 8.60
N PRO A 40 -6.87 -11.87 8.50
CA PRO A 40 -5.54 -12.21 7.97
C PRO A 40 -5.23 -11.56 6.61
N GLY A 41 -6.25 -11.36 5.77
CA GLY A 41 -6.09 -10.74 4.45
C GLY A 41 -5.74 -9.24 4.46
N ILE A 42 -6.04 -8.49 5.52
CA ILE A 42 -5.66 -7.07 5.62
C ILE A 42 -4.26 -6.95 6.21
N ASN A 43 -3.97 -7.67 7.29
CA ASN A 43 -2.65 -7.66 7.93
C ASN A 43 -1.55 -8.15 6.99
N ASN A 44 -1.82 -9.18 6.19
CA ASN A 44 -0.85 -9.70 5.21
C ASN A 44 -0.41 -8.65 4.16
N ARG A 45 -1.21 -7.61 3.87
CA ARG A 45 -0.85 -6.56 2.90
C ARG A 45 0.22 -5.59 3.42
N PHE A 46 0.48 -5.62 4.73
CA PHE A 46 1.48 -4.79 5.39
C PHE A 46 2.69 -5.61 5.85
N GLU A 47 2.62 -6.94 5.72
CA GLU A 47 3.74 -7.83 5.99
C GLU A 47 4.68 -7.92 4.78
N LYS A 48 5.86 -8.46 5.04
CA LYS A 48 6.81 -8.82 3.99
C LYS A 48 6.21 -9.95 3.14
N THR A 49 6.30 -9.83 1.83
CA THR A 49 5.85 -10.85 0.87
C THR A 49 6.98 -11.22 -0.08
N SER A 50 6.92 -12.44 -0.62
CA SER A 50 7.93 -12.92 -1.56
C SER A 50 7.29 -13.82 -2.62
N GLY A 51 7.84 -13.82 -3.82
CA GLY A 51 7.37 -14.65 -4.92
C GLY A 51 8.03 -14.30 -6.25
N ARG A 52 7.69 -15.05 -7.30
CA ARG A 52 8.12 -14.72 -8.67
C ARG A 52 7.64 -13.32 -9.05
N GLY A 53 8.50 -12.56 -9.72
CA GLY A 53 8.19 -11.18 -10.00
C GLY A 53 9.07 -10.58 -11.07
N VAL A 54 8.97 -9.27 -11.18
CA VAL A 54 9.62 -8.46 -12.20
C VAL A 54 10.33 -7.30 -11.54
N ARG A 55 11.55 -7.02 -12.01
CA ARG A 55 12.27 -5.80 -11.70
C ARG A 55 12.27 -4.88 -12.92
N ILE A 56 11.75 -3.68 -12.73
CA ILE A 56 11.75 -2.61 -13.72
C ILE A 56 12.82 -1.60 -13.30
N ARG A 57 13.85 -1.44 -14.12
CA ARG A 57 14.90 -0.43 -13.91
C ARG A 57 14.66 0.73 -14.85
N ILE A 58 14.53 1.93 -14.29
CA ILE A 58 14.32 3.17 -15.05
C ILE A 58 15.46 4.14 -14.76
N GLU A 59 16.16 4.60 -15.81
CA GLU A 59 17.33 5.46 -15.67
C GLU A 59 17.27 6.64 -16.64
N SER A 60 17.57 7.84 -16.13
CA SER A 60 17.54 9.06 -16.95
C SER A 60 18.56 8.96 -18.08
N GLY A 61 18.23 9.56 -19.22
CA GLY A 61 19.08 9.49 -20.40
C GLY A 61 20.42 10.21 -20.22
N ILE A 62 21.48 9.64 -20.80
CA ILE A 62 22.87 10.15 -20.74
C ILE A 62 23.00 11.56 -21.36
N ARG A 63 22.08 11.97 -22.23
CA ARG A 63 22.11 13.26 -22.94
C ARG A 63 21.56 14.45 -22.15
N GLY A 64 21.14 14.26 -20.90
CA GLY A 64 20.84 15.35 -19.96
C GLY A 64 19.56 16.15 -20.21
N SER A 65 18.85 15.96 -21.33
CA SER A 65 17.56 16.62 -21.61
C SER A 65 16.34 15.84 -21.09
N GLU A 66 16.50 14.55 -20.80
CA GLU A 66 15.42 13.60 -20.55
C GLU A 66 15.54 13.08 -19.12
N ILE A 67 14.97 13.88 -18.22
CA ILE A 67 15.06 13.69 -16.77
C ILE A 67 13.80 12.97 -16.30
N LEU A 68 14.00 11.90 -15.52
CA LEU A 68 12.93 11.20 -14.85
C LEU A 68 12.26 12.12 -13.80
N HIS A 69 10.93 12.24 -13.84
CA HIS A 69 10.15 13.03 -12.89
C HIS A 69 9.16 12.14 -12.11
N ASP A 70 8.60 12.66 -11.01
CA ASP A 70 7.56 11.97 -10.24
C ASP A 70 6.32 11.58 -11.07
N LYS A 71 5.93 12.40 -12.06
CA LYS A 71 4.87 12.04 -13.02
C LYS A 71 5.15 10.76 -13.80
N ASP A 72 6.42 10.47 -14.06
CA ASP A 72 6.85 9.28 -14.79
C ASP A 72 6.76 8.04 -13.90
N ILE A 73 7.01 8.20 -12.59
CA ILE A 73 6.79 7.15 -11.59
C ILE A 73 5.29 6.87 -11.46
N LEU A 74 4.48 7.93 -11.43
CA LEU A 74 3.03 7.82 -11.34
C LEU A 74 2.42 7.08 -12.53
N SER A 75 2.91 7.30 -13.76
CA SER A 75 2.42 6.56 -14.92
C SER A 75 2.71 5.07 -14.81
N VAL A 76 3.93 4.69 -14.38
CA VAL A 76 4.27 3.27 -14.18
C VAL A 76 3.41 2.64 -13.10
N LEU A 77 3.21 3.32 -11.96
CA LEU A 77 2.34 2.83 -10.89
C LEU A 77 0.90 2.66 -11.36
N ASN A 78 0.37 3.60 -12.15
CA ASN A 78 -0.98 3.50 -12.67
C ASN A 78 -1.16 2.28 -13.58
N GLU A 79 -0.20 1.99 -14.46
CA GLU A 79 -0.26 0.78 -15.29
C GLU A 79 -0.19 -0.49 -14.44
N LEU A 80 0.71 -0.56 -13.46
CA LEU A 80 0.79 -1.71 -12.56
C LEU A 80 -0.51 -1.93 -11.77
N TYR A 81 -1.15 -0.85 -11.30
CA TYR A 81 -2.46 -0.95 -10.64
C TYR A 81 -3.59 -1.32 -11.61
N ALA A 82 -3.55 -0.87 -12.86
CA ALA A 82 -4.51 -1.27 -13.89
C ALA A 82 -4.42 -2.78 -14.19
N LEU A 83 -3.23 -3.37 -14.01
CA LEU A 83 -2.98 -4.82 -14.08
C LEU A 83 -3.36 -5.56 -12.78
N ASN A 84 -3.97 -4.89 -11.80
CA ASN A 84 -4.32 -5.43 -10.48
C ASN A 84 -3.12 -5.92 -9.64
N LEU A 85 -1.95 -5.32 -9.82
CA LEU A 85 -0.75 -5.66 -9.05
C LEU A 85 -0.69 -4.77 -7.80
N THR A 86 -0.57 -5.38 -6.62
CA THR A 86 -0.55 -4.66 -5.32
C THR A 86 0.73 -4.85 -4.53
N GLU A 87 1.55 -5.84 -4.89
CA GLU A 87 2.81 -6.17 -4.23
C GLU A 87 3.95 -5.44 -4.94
N ILE A 88 4.08 -4.13 -4.68
CA ILE A 88 5.00 -3.23 -5.38
C ILE A 88 5.97 -2.60 -4.38
N ALA A 89 7.25 -2.51 -4.74
CA ALA A 89 8.26 -1.71 -4.06
C ALA A 89 8.97 -0.77 -5.02
N ILE A 90 9.31 0.43 -4.55
CA ILE A 90 10.20 1.36 -5.25
C ILE A 90 11.43 1.59 -4.39
N ASN A 91 12.61 1.34 -4.96
CA ASN A 91 13.90 1.43 -4.28
C ASN A 91 13.92 0.70 -2.92
N GLY A 92 13.29 -0.48 -2.85
CA GLY A 92 13.19 -1.27 -1.63
C GLY A 92 12.21 -0.73 -0.58
N MET A 93 11.29 0.15 -0.95
CA MET A 93 10.21 0.62 -0.07
C MET A 93 8.86 0.20 -0.63
N ARG A 94 8.02 -0.48 0.17
CA ARG A 94 6.68 -0.89 -0.24
C ARG A 94 5.83 0.32 -0.62
N ILE A 95 5.15 0.19 -1.74
CA ILE A 95 4.18 1.17 -2.22
C ILE A 95 2.77 0.64 -1.95
N THR A 96 1.95 1.51 -1.41
CA THR A 96 0.52 1.28 -1.15
C THR A 96 -0.30 2.36 -1.83
N PRO A 97 -1.63 2.19 -1.98
CA PRO A 97 -2.51 3.24 -2.48
C PRO A 97 -2.47 4.56 -1.69
N PHE A 98 -1.98 4.53 -0.44
CA PHE A 98 -1.85 5.70 0.43
C PHE A 98 -0.42 6.26 0.48
N SER A 99 0.51 5.64 -0.24
CA SER A 99 1.88 6.12 -0.30
C SER A 99 1.95 7.43 -1.07
N TYR A 100 2.74 8.38 -0.56
CA TYR A 100 3.02 9.62 -1.27
C TYR A 100 4.44 9.63 -1.80
N ILE A 101 4.60 10.12 -3.03
CA ILE A 101 5.86 10.21 -3.75
C ILE A 101 6.04 11.66 -4.16
N ARG A 102 7.20 12.24 -3.86
CA ARG A 102 7.52 13.63 -4.20
C ARG A 102 8.94 13.74 -4.71
N CYS A 103 9.11 14.42 -5.85
CA CYS A 103 10.43 14.79 -6.34
C CYS A 103 10.89 16.13 -5.74
N VAL A 104 12.14 16.20 -5.29
CA VAL A 104 12.81 17.42 -4.82
C VAL A 104 14.22 17.45 -5.41
N GLY A 105 14.35 18.07 -6.59
CA GLY A 105 15.60 18.09 -7.36
C GLY A 105 16.03 16.67 -7.76
N PRO A 106 17.25 16.22 -7.43
CA PRO A 106 17.68 14.84 -7.72
C PRO A 106 17.18 13.80 -6.70
N SER A 107 16.45 14.24 -5.67
CA SER A 107 15.97 13.39 -4.58
C SER A 107 14.50 13.04 -4.76
N LEU A 108 14.15 11.79 -4.49
CA LEU A 108 12.80 11.27 -4.44
C LEU A 108 12.44 10.99 -2.98
N ILE A 109 11.32 11.51 -2.51
CA ILE A 109 10.82 11.26 -1.15
C ILE A 109 9.63 10.33 -1.24
N ILE A 110 9.70 9.17 -0.59
CA ILE A 110 8.63 8.18 -0.51
C ILE A 110 8.26 8.02 0.95
N ASN A 111 7.01 8.35 1.32
CA ASN A 111 6.53 8.29 2.71
C ASN A 111 7.48 8.97 3.72
N GLY A 112 8.12 10.07 3.30
CA GLY A 112 9.02 10.88 4.13
C GLY A 112 10.47 10.40 4.14
N LYS A 113 10.77 9.25 3.51
CA LYS A 113 12.12 8.71 3.38
C LYS A 113 12.74 9.15 2.05
N PRO A 114 13.90 9.85 2.06
CA PRO A 114 14.57 10.24 0.83
C PRO A 114 15.28 9.04 0.17
N THR A 115 15.29 9.03 -1.16
CA THR A 115 16.00 8.08 -2.01
C THR A 115 16.40 8.77 -3.32
N ARG A 116 17.18 8.11 -4.16
CA ARG A 116 17.56 8.64 -5.48
C ARG A 116 16.42 8.44 -6.48
N ILE A 117 16.20 9.43 -7.36
CA ILE A 117 15.24 9.27 -8.47
C ILE A 117 15.82 8.44 -9.61
N SER A 118 17.16 8.42 -9.78
CA SER A 118 17.79 7.69 -10.87
C SER A 118 19.10 7.00 -10.42
N PRO A 119 19.31 5.71 -10.73
CA PRO A 119 18.34 4.78 -11.30
C PRO A 119 17.20 4.48 -10.30
N LEU A 120 15.97 4.41 -10.82
CA LEU A 120 14.78 3.96 -10.11
C LEU A 120 14.64 2.45 -10.31
N VAL A 121 14.41 1.73 -9.22
CA VAL A 121 14.17 0.29 -9.26
C VAL A 121 12.77 0.04 -8.72
N ILE A 122 11.89 -0.51 -9.56
CA ILE A 122 10.56 -0.94 -9.18
C ILE A 122 10.54 -2.46 -9.18
N GLU A 123 10.10 -3.06 -8.09
CA GLU A 123 9.96 -4.50 -7.93
C GLU A 123 8.49 -4.83 -7.72
N VAL A 124 8.00 -5.83 -8.43
CA VAL A 124 6.60 -6.24 -8.36
C VAL A 124 6.48 -7.75 -8.42
N ILE A 125 5.65 -8.34 -7.56
CA ILE A 125 5.32 -9.77 -7.63
C ILE A 125 4.23 -9.97 -8.69
N GLY A 126 4.47 -10.88 -9.63
CA GLY A 126 3.54 -11.16 -10.73
C GLY A 126 4.18 -11.92 -11.89
N ASP A 127 3.36 -12.25 -12.89
CA ASP A 127 3.80 -12.96 -14.10
C ASP A 127 4.52 -12.02 -15.07
N TYR A 128 5.71 -12.42 -15.53
CA TYR A 128 6.56 -11.59 -16.37
C TYR A 128 5.92 -11.26 -17.72
N GLU A 129 5.34 -12.25 -18.41
CA GLU A 129 4.74 -12.03 -19.73
C GLU A 129 3.54 -11.09 -19.65
N TYR A 130 2.71 -11.25 -18.62
CA TYR A 130 1.58 -10.37 -18.37
C TYR A 130 2.01 -8.93 -18.08
N ILE A 131 2.98 -8.74 -17.18
CA ILE A 131 3.50 -7.42 -16.82
C ILE A 131 4.20 -6.75 -18.00
N SER A 132 5.09 -7.48 -18.69
CA SER A 132 5.83 -6.96 -19.84
C SER A 132 4.88 -6.56 -20.96
N SER A 133 3.83 -7.36 -21.22
CA SER A 133 2.82 -7.01 -22.22
C SER A 133 2.05 -5.75 -21.82
N GLY A 134 1.63 -5.63 -20.56
CA GLY A 134 0.89 -4.46 -20.07
C GLY A 134 1.71 -3.16 -20.08
N LEU A 135 3.03 -3.25 -19.86
CA LEU A 135 3.92 -2.10 -19.84
C LEU A 135 4.51 -1.73 -21.21
N SER A 136 4.28 -2.53 -22.26
CA SER A 136 4.91 -2.37 -23.58
C SER A 136 4.76 -0.95 -24.18
N LEU A 137 3.55 -0.40 -24.18
CA LEU A 137 3.30 0.96 -24.70
C LEU A 137 4.01 2.04 -23.87
N LEU A 138 4.10 1.82 -22.56
CA LEU A 138 4.76 2.75 -21.65
C LEU A 138 6.29 2.68 -21.83
N GLN A 139 6.85 1.48 -21.98
CA GLN A 139 8.24 1.26 -22.30
C GLN A 139 8.62 1.99 -23.60
N ASP A 140 7.85 1.81 -24.67
CA ASP A 140 8.03 2.53 -25.95
C ASP A 140 8.04 4.06 -25.76
N TYR A 141 7.17 4.57 -24.88
CA TYR A 141 7.09 6.00 -24.57
C TYR A 141 8.37 6.51 -23.87
N PHE A 142 8.90 5.76 -22.91
CA PHE A 142 10.16 6.09 -22.22
C PHE A 142 11.37 6.01 -23.16
N GLU A 143 11.44 4.99 -24.00
CA GLU A 143 12.54 4.80 -24.94
C GLU A 143 12.57 5.90 -26.02
N LYS A 144 11.41 6.35 -26.51
CA LYS A 144 11.31 7.50 -27.44
C LYS A 144 11.78 8.81 -26.80
N ARG A 145 11.63 8.91 -25.48
CA ARG A 145 12.20 9.96 -24.63
C ARG A 145 13.67 9.69 -24.29
N GLY A 146 14.30 8.64 -24.78
CA GLY A 146 15.70 8.34 -24.43
C GLY A 146 15.93 8.08 -22.94
N ILE A 147 14.89 7.72 -22.20
CA ILE A 147 14.97 7.19 -20.84
C ILE A 147 15.11 5.68 -20.94
N ILE A 148 16.07 5.11 -20.23
CA ILE A 148 16.31 3.67 -20.21
C ILE A 148 15.19 3.03 -19.38
N PHE A 149 14.52 2.03 -19.94
CA PHE A 149 13.44 1.28 -19.29
C PHE A 149 13.67 -0.22 -19.53
N GLU A 150 14.18 -0.90 -18.52
CA GLU A 150 14.53 -2.33 -18.59
C GLU A 150 13.60 -3.15 -17.70
N ILE A 151 13.06 -4.23 -18.26
CA ILE A 151 12.19 -5.18 -17.55
C ILE A 151 12.93 -6.51 -17.42
N LEU A 152 13.09 -6.99 -16.20
CA LEU A 152 13.81 -8.22 -15.88
C LEU A 152 12.90 -9.19 -15.11
N SER A 153 12.82 -10.43 -15.58
CA SER A 153 12.17 -11.51 -14.84
C SER A 153 13.04 -11.97 -13.68
N LEU A 154 12.44 -12.19 -12.51
CA LEU A 154 13.11 -12.68 -11.32
C LEU A 154 12.35 -13.89 -10.75
N GLU A 155 13.09 -14.96 -10.47
CA GLU A 155 12.54 -16.17 -9.85
C GLU A 155 12.00 -15.88 -8.43
N GLU A 156 12.60 -14.91 -7.76
CA GLU A 156 12.16 -14.45 -6.45
C GLU A 156 12.38 -12.95 -6.30
N VAL A 157 11.31 -12.27 -5.88
CA VAL A 157 11.25 -10.86 -5.50
C VAL A 157 10.70 -10.79 -4.10
N GLU A 158 11.31 -9.95 -3.27
CA GLU A 158 10.86 -9.67 -1.92
C GLU A 158 10.32 -8.25 -1.84
N ILE A 159 9.08 -8.10 -1.38
CA ILE A 159 8.47 -6.82 -1.09
C ILE A 159 8.44 -6.65 0.43
N PRO A 160 9.09 -5.62 0.99
CA PRO A 160 9.16 -5.41 2.43
C PRO A 160 7.79 -5.09 3.03
N GLY A 161 7.65 -5.17 4.34
CA GLY A 161 6.48 -4.60 5.04
C GLY A 161 6.46 -3.07 5.00
N VAL A 162 5.35 -2.47 5.43
CA VAL A 162 5.19 -0.99 5.52
C VAL A 162 5.84 -0.43 6.78
#